data_AF-A0A6J6VC96-F1
#
_entry.id   AF-A0A6J6VC96-F1
#
_cell.length_a   1.000
_cell.length_b   1.000
_cell.length_c   1.000
_cell.angle_alpha   90.00
_cell.angle_beta   90.00
_cell.angle_gamma   90.00
#
_symmetry.space_group_name_H-M   'P 1'
#
loop_
_entity.id
_entity.type
_entity.pdbx_description
1 polymer ?
#
loop_
_entity_poly.entity_id
_entity_poly.type
_entity_poly.pdbx_seq_one_letter_code
_entity_poly.pdbx_strand_id
1 'polypeptide(L)' 'MAGPNPKHFVDTTDVLDKKIAALLCHASQHSDPEGLPERMRGWGQMIAEAGGLPKGRTAEAFLVVDTK' A
#
# COMPACT_ATOMS: atom_id res chain seq x y z
N MET A 1 -2.25 -1.07 -9.15
CA MET A 1 -0.99 -0.46 -9.64
C MET A 1 -1.13 1.05 -9.53
N ALA A 2 -0.14 1.74 -8.98
CA ALA A 2 -0.12 3.21 -9.01
C ALA A 2 -0.08 3.72 -10.46
N GLY A 3 -0.53 4.95 -10.71
CA GLY A 3 -0.43 5.57 -12.03
C GLY A 3 1.03 5.71 -12.51
N PRO A 4 1.26 5.94 -13.81
CA PRO A 4 2.62 6.11 -14.33
C PRO A 4 3.34 7.26 -13.62
N ASN A 5 4.57 7.02 -13.17
CA ASN A 5 5.41 7.98 -12.42
C ASN A 5 4.70 8.61 -11.21
N PRO A 6 4.36 7.84 -10.16
CA PRO A 6 3.76 8.39 -8.95
C PRO A 6 4.72 9.39 -8.30
N LYS A 7 4.19 10.55 -7.90
CA LYS A 7 4.97 11.64 -7.27
C LYS A 7 4.53 11.94 -5.84
N HIS A 8 3.48 11.28 -5.37
CA HIS A 8 2.93 11.49 -4.04
C HIS A 8 2.88 10.15 -3.30
N PHE A 9 3.48 10.13 -2.11
CA PHE A 9 3.60 8.95 -1.26
C PHE A 9 3.01 9.28 0.11
N VAL A 10 2.05 8.48 0.55
CA VAL A 10 1.38 8.64 1.85
C VAL A 10 1.86 7.54 2.78
N ASP A 11 2.45 7.90 3.91
CA ASP A 11 2.81 6.93 4.97
C ASP A 11 1.52 6.31 5.53
N THR A 12 1.43 4.98 5.43
CA THR A 12 0.29 4.19 5.89
C THR A 12 0.64 3.27 7.06
N THR A 13 1.82 3.42 7.66
CA THR A 13 2.37 2.49 8.66
C THR A 13 1.37 2.23 9.80
N ASP A 14 0.76 3.29 10.33
CA ASP A 14 -0.12 3.20 11.50
C ASP A 14 -1.54 2.70 11.16
N VAL A 15 -1.86 2.55 9.87
CA VAL A 15 -3.19 2.15 9.37
C VAL A 15 -3.16 0.92 8.46
N LEU A 16 -1.99 0.33 8.22
CA LEU A 16 -1.83 -0.85 7.38
C LEU A 16 -2.71 -2.01 7.85
N ASP A 17 -2.79 -2.25 9.15
CA ASP A 17 -3.59 -3.36 9.70
C ASP A 17 -5.09 -3.15 9.42
N LYS A 18 -5.57 -1.90 9.42
CA LYS A 18 -6.95 -1.57 9.04
C LYS A 18 -7.20 -1.84 7.55
N LYS A 19 -6.23 -1.51 6.70
CA LYS A 19 -6.28 -1.82 5.26
C LYS A 19 -6.34 -3.33 5.03
N ILE A 20 -5.49 -4.11 5.72
CA ILE A 20 -5.49 -5.57 5.62
C ILE A 20 -6.84 -6.15 6.06
N ALA A 21 -7.38 -5.70 7.20
CA ALA A 21 -8.70 -6.14 7.66
C ALA A 21 -9.81 -5.81 6.63
N ALA A 22 -9.79 -4.61 6.06
CA ALA A 22 -10.74 -4.22 5.02
C ALA A 22 -10.63 -5.09 3.75
N LEU A 23 -9.40 -5.41 3.34
CA LEU A 23 -9.19 -6.31 2.19
C LEU A 23 -9.72 -7.72 2.47
N LEU A 24 -9.51 -8.27 3.67
CA LEU A 24 -9.96 -9.61 4.06
C LEU A 24 -11.50 -9.74 4.09
N CYS A 25 -12.25 -8.64 4.22
CA CYS A 25 -13.71 -8.65 4.07
C CYS A 25 -14.15 -9.12 2.67
N HIS A 26 -13.32 -8.98 1.64
CA HIS A 26 -13.60 -9.43 0.28
C HIS A 26 -13.20 -10.90 0.07
N ALA A 27 -13.73 -11.80 0.90
CA ALA A 27 -13.29 -13.20 0.97
C ALA A 27 -13.29 -13.94 -0.38
N SER A 28 -14.27 -13.69 -1.26
CA SER A 28 -14.36 -14.34 -2.57
C SER A 28 -13.29 -13.90 -3.58
N GLN A 29 -12.53 -12.84 -3.28
CA GLN A 29 -11.50 -12.28 -4.17
C GLN A 29 -10.08 -12.75 -3.81
N HIS A 30 -9.91 -13.47 -2.70
CA HIS A 30 -8.59 -13.89 -2.21
C HIS A 30 -8.45 -15.41 -2.28
N SER A 31 -7.58 -15.90 -3.15
CA SER A 31 -7.22 -17.33 -3.22
C SER A 31 -6.33 -17.78 -2.06
N ASP A 32 -5.61 -16.84 -1.43
CA ASP A 32 -4.77 -17.07 -0.25
C ASP A 32 -4.91 -15.88 0.72
N PRO A 33 -5.91 -15.92 1.61
CA PRO A 33 -6.13 -14.88 2.61
C PRO A 33 -5.04 -14.85 3.70
N GLU A 34 -4.45 -16.00 4.03
CA GLU A 34 -3.44 -16.10 5.09
C GLU A 34 -2.12 -15.42 4.71
N GLY A 35 -1.72 -15.51 3.44
CA GLY A 35 -0.55 -14.80 2.92
C GLY A 35 -0.78 -13.32 2.57
N LEU A 36 -2.04 -12.83 2.61
CA LEU A 36 -2.36 -11.44 2.24
C LEU A 36 -1.64 -10.40 3.13
N PRO A 37 -1.59 -10.53 4.47
CA PRO A 37 -0.95 -9.54 5.33
C PRO A 37 0.54 -9.33 5.03
N GLU A 38 1.27 -10.42 4.82
CA GLU A 38 2.71 -10.38 4.51
C GLU A 38 2.95 -9.72 3.15
N ARG A 39 2.19 -10.12 2.12
CA ARG A 39 2.27 -9.50 0.79
C ARG A 39 1.99 -8.00 0.85
N MET A 40 0.95 -7.58 1.58
CA MET A 40 0.61 -6.16 1.71
C MET A 40 1.67 -5.35 2.45
N ARG A 41 2.27 -5.92 3.51
CA ARG A 41 3.35 -5.27 4.25
C ARG A 41 4.61 -5.14 3.38
N GLY A 42 5.02 -6.20 2.70
CA GLY A 42 6.16 -6.18 1.79
C GLY A 42 5.99 -5.15 0.66
N TRP A 43 4.82 -5.15 0.00
CA TRP A 43 4.54 -4.16 -1.05
C TRP A 43 4.53 -2.73 -0.50
N GLY A 44 3.88 -2.50 0.64
CA GLY A 44 3.88 -1.20 1.29
C GLY A 44 5.29 -0.69 1.63
N GLN A 45 6.18 -1.58 2.08
CA GLN A 45 7.58 -1.25 2.37
C GLN A 45 8.36 -0.87 1.10
N MET A 46 8.17 -1.61 0.00
CA MET A 46 8.80 -1.27 -1.29
C MET A 46 8.37 0.12 -1.77
N ILE A 47 7.09 0.46 -1.62
CA ILE A 47 6.58 1.79 -1.99
C ILE A 47 7.15 2.87 -1.06
N ALA A 48 7.24 2.60 0.24
CA ALA A 48 7.79 3.54 1.21
C ALA A 48 9.27 3.85 0.92
N GLU A 49 10.06 2.83 0.61
CA GLU A 49 11.45 2.97 0.21
C GLU A 49 11.58 3.81 -1.07
N ALA A 50 10.77 3.52 -2.09
CA ALA A 50 10.73 4.31 -3.33
C ALA A 50 10.33 5.78 -3.08
N GLY A 51 9.52 6.04 -2.06
CA GLY A 51 9.12 7.38 -1.61
C GLY A 51 10.09 8.05 -0.63
N GLY A 52 11.20 7.41 -0.27
CA GLY A 52 12.22 7.95 0.63
C GLY A 52 11.87 7.90 2.13
N LEU A 53 10.91 7.08 2.53
CA LEU A 53 10.56 6.90 3.95
C LEU A 53 11.58 6.01 4.68
N PRO A 54 11.72 6.15 6.01
CA PRO A 54 12.59 5.28 6.81
C PRO A 54 12.25 3.78 6.67
N LYS A 55 13.27 2.93 6.82
CA LYS A 55 13.13 1.47 6.79
C LYS A 55 12.06 0.99 7.78
N GLY A 56 11.23 0.05 7.33
CA GLY A 56 10.16 -0.55 8.12
C GLY A 56 8.82 0.18 8.02
N ARG A 57 8.79 1.38 7.43
CA ARG A 57 7.55 2.11 7.09
C ARG A 57 6.86 1.49 5.90
N THR A 58 5.56 1.75 5.75
CA THR A 58 4.78 1.40 4.56
C THR A 58 4.13 2.63 3.94
N ALA A 59 3.92 2.62 2.63
CA ALA A 59 3.27 3.72 1.94
C ALA A 59 2.35 3.27 0.81
N GLU A 60 1.45 4.18 0.43
CA GLU A 60 0.71 4.13 -0.83
C GLU A 60 1.18 5.24 -1.75
N ALA A 61 1.26 4.94 -3.05
CA ALA A 61 1.74 5.84 -4.09
C ALA A 61 0.60 6.29 -4.99
N PHE A 62 0.57 7.59 -5.28
CA PHE A 62 -0.46 8.24 -6.07
C PHE A 62 0.15 9.08 -7.20
N LEU A 63 -0.55 9.08 -8.34
CA LEU A 63 -0.36 10.06 -9.40
C LEU A 63 -1.26 11.26 -9.10
N VAL A 64 -0.68 12.45 -9.02
CA VAL A 64 -1.43 13.70 -8.88
C VAL A 64 -1.81 14.18 -10.29
N VAL A 65 -3.10 14.35 -10.54
CA VAL A 65 -3.64 14.91 -11.79
C VAL A 65 -4.07 16.35 -11.49
N ASP A 66 -3.50 17.31 -12.21
CA ASP A 66 -3.91 18.72 -12.11
C ASP A 66 -5.26 18.91 -12.83
N THR A 67 -6.19 19.60 -12.19
CA THR A 67 -7.56 19.83 -12.66
C THR A 67 -7.88 21.31 -12.94
N LYS A 68 -6.85 22.17 -12.94
CA LYS A 68 -6.99 23.59 -13.27
C LYS A 68 -7.11 23.83 -14.77
#